data_AF-A0A832WYV7-F1
#
_entry.id   AF-A0A832WYV7-F1
#
_cell.length_a   1.000
_cell.length_b   1.000
_cell.length_c   1.000
_cell.angle_alpha   90.00
_cell.angle_beta   90.00
_cell.angle_gamma   90.00
#
_symmetry.space_group_name_H-M   'P 1'
#
loop_
_entity.id
_entity.type
_entity.pdbx_description
1 polymer ?
#
loop_
_entity_poly.entity_id
_entity_poly.type
_entity_poly.pdbx_seq_one_letter_code
_entity_poly.pdbx_strand_id
1 'polypeptide(L)' 'MSRFRSEFEVPPHTKVRVVATADRKLCEEMQLIHMQEAERAKAEDRTEPDWSNTGEMLPRKGVRNYRANLQSPKKQ' A
#
# COMPACT_ATOMS: atom_id res chain seq x y z
N MET A 1 32.28 -1.35 -27.39
CA MET A 1 31.50 -1.00 -26.19
C MET A 1 30.35 -0.10 -26.62
N SER A 2 29.16 -0.65 -26.88
CA SER A 2 27.97 0.14 -27.19
C SER A 2 27.40 0.75 -25.90
N ARG A 3 27.33 2.08 -25.85
CA ARG A 3 26.60 2.78 -24.79
C ARG A 3 25.11 2.58 -25.03
N PHE A 4 24.46 1.79 -24.20
CA PHE A 4 23.00 1.87 -24.05
C PHE A 4 22.67 3.27 -23.51
N ARG A 5 22.34 4.20 -24.39
CA ARG A 5 21.68 5.44 -23.99
C ARG A 5 20.23 5.07 -23.72
N SER A 6 19.84 5.09 -22.45
CA SER A 6 18.44 5.08 -22.06
C SER A 6 17.76 6.27 -22.75
N GLU A 7 16.84 6.01 -23.67
CA GLU A 7 16.07 7.04 -24.41
C GLU A 7 15.08 7.81 -23.53
N PHE A 8 15.08 7.56 -22.21
CA PHE A 8 14.22 8.21 -21.23
C PHE A 8 15.03 9.16 -20.33
N GLU A 9 15.67 10.15 -20.93
CA GLU A 9 16.23 11.27 -20.17
C GLU A 9 15.10 12.28 -19.93
N VAL A 10 14.43 12.18 -18.77
CA VAL A 10 13.33 13.08 -18.41
C VAL A 10 13.92 14.45 -18.06
N PRO A 11 13.58 15.53 -18.79
CA PRO A 11 14.13 16.85 -18.52
C PRO A 11 13.86 17.27 -17.06
N PRO A 12 14.80 17.94 -16.38
CA PRO A 12 14.71 18.28 -14.95
C PRO A 12 13.53 19.20 -14.56
N HIS A 13 12.77 19.69 -15.54
CA HIS A 13 11.58 20.54 -15.35
C HIS A 13 10.27 19.90 -15.83
N THR A 14 10.28 18.59 -16.10
CA THR A 14 9.07 17.88 -16.52
C THR A 14 8.15 17.68 -15.33
N LYS A 15 7.03 18.41 -15.30
CA LYS A 15 5.95 18.18 -14.35
C LYS A 15 5.24 16.88 -14.72
N VAL A 16 5.57 15.79 -14.03
CA VAL A 16 4.83 14.53 -14.16
C VAL A 16 3.51 14.67 -13.41
N ARG A 17 2.41 14.81 -14.16
CA ARG A 17 1.06 14.79 -13.59
C ARG A 17 0.57 13.35 -13.56
N VAL A 18 0.66 12.71 -12.39
CA VAL A 18 0.07 11.40 -12.17
C VAL A 18 -1.43 11.60 -11.93
N VAL A 19 -2.25 11.13 -12.88
CA VAL A 19 -3.71 11.07 -12.72
C VAL A 19 -4.05 9.60 -12.50
N ALA A 20 -4.38 9.25 -11.26
CA ALA A 20 -4.87 7.94 -10.91
C ALA A 20 -6.39 8.01 -10.71
N THR A 21 -7.12 7.08 -11.31
CA THR A 21 -8.50 6.78 -10.89
C THR A 21 -8.44 6.04 -9.57
N ALA A 22 -8.75 6.73 -8.48
CA ALA A 22 -8.93 6.10 -7.18
C ALA A 22 -10.33 5.47 -7.12
N ASP A 23 -10.39 4.17 -6.88
CA ASP A 23 -11.65 3.52 -6.55
C ASP A 23 -12.12 4.04 -5.19
N ARG A 24 -13.33 4.63 -5.16
CA ARG A 24 -13.92 5.19 -3.94
C ARG A 24 -14.01 4.15 -2.83
N LYS A 25 -14.36 2.91 -3.14
CA LYS A 25 -14.46 1.84 -2.13
C LYS A 25 -13.10 1.54 -1.54
N LEU A 26 -12.05 1.50 -2.38
CA LEU A 26 -10.68 1.32 -1.91
C LEU A 26 -10.27 2.46 -0.96
N CYS A 27 -10.60 3.71 -1.28
CA CYS A 27 -10.33 4.84 -0.40
C CYS A 27 -11.06 4.72 0.95
N GLU A 28 -12.34 4.34 0.94
CA GLU A 28 -13.14 4.13 2.15
C GLU A 28 -12.57 2.98 3.00
N GLU A 29 -12.18 1.87 2.39
CA GLU A 29 -11.53 0.74 3.09
C GLU A 29 -10.17 1.12 3.68
N MET A 30 -9.34 1.87 2.93
CA MET A 30 -8.06 2.38 3.43
C MET A 30 -8.26 3.28 4.65
N GLN A 31 -9.27 4.16 4.62
CA GLN A 31 -9.60 5.03 5.75
C GLN A 31 -10.04 4.23 6.97
N LEU A 32 -10.89 3.22 6.78
CA LEU A 32 -11.34 2.34 7.87
C LEU A 32 -10.16 1.62 8.53
N ILE A 33 -9.24 1.08 7.73
CA ILE A 33 -8.06 0.37 8.22
C ILE A 33 -7.15 1.32 9.01
N HIS A 34 -6.93 2.53 8.48
CA HIS A 34 -6.13 3.55 9.17
C HIS A 34 -6.70 3.86 10.57
N MET A 35 -8.02 4.08 10.65
CA MET A 35 -8.70 4.36 11.92
C MET A 35 -8.55 3.21 12.93
N GLN A 36 -8.76 1.97 12.49
CA GLN A 36 -8.62 0.79 13.36
C GLN A 36 -7.20 0.63 13.91
N GLU A 37 -6.19 0.91 13.09
CA GLU A 37 -4.80 0.80 13.51
C GLU A 37 -4.38 1.95 14.43
N ALA A 38 -4.92 3.15 14.24
CA ALA A 38 -4.76 4.25 15.18
C ALA A 38 -5.42 3.96 16.53
N GLU A 39 -6.63 3.37 16.55
CA GLU A 39 -7.28 2.92 17.79
C GLU A 39 -6.48 1.84 18.51
N ARG A 40 -5.95 0.85 17.77
CA ARG A 40 -5.05 -0.17 18.34
C ARG A 40 -3.77 0.42 18.88
N ALA A 41 -3.16 1.36 18.16
CA ALA A 41 -1.95 2.04 18.61
C ALA A 41 -2.21 2.77 19.94
N LYS A 42 -3.33 3.49 20.07
CA LYS A 42 -3.75 4.12 21.32
C LYS A 42 -3.95 3.10 22.45
N ALA A 43 -4.61 1.98 22.17
CA ALA A 43 -4.85 0.93 23.17
C ALA A 43 -3.56 0.25 23.65
N GLU A 44 -2.55 0.17 22.79
CA GLU A 44 -1.26 -0.47 23.07
C GLU A 44 -0.15 0.53 23.48
N ASP A 45 -0.49 1.81 23.71
CA ASP A 45 0.45 2.91 23.98
C ASP A 45 1.60 2.98 22.96
N ARG A 46 1.25 2.77 21.69
CA ARG A 46 2.16 2.84 20.54
C ARG A 46 1.90 4.11 19.74
N THR A 47 2.90 4.47 18.93
CA THR A 47 2.78 5.54 17.95
C THR A 47 1.68 5.23 16.94
N GLU A 48 0.78 6.19 16.73
CA GLU A 48 -0.25 6.10 15.69
C GLU A 48 0.38 5.98 14.30
N PRO A 49 -0.17 5.14 13.41
CA PRO A 49 0.36 5.00 12.06
C PRO A 49 0.04 6.25 11.24
N ASP A 50 0.94 6.63 10.33
CA ASP A 50 0.61 7.57 9.26
C ASP A 50 0.03 6.85 8.02
N TRP A 51 -0.37 7.62 7.00
CA TRP A 51 -0.91 7.06 5.76
C TRP A 51 0.09 6.21 4.98
N SER A 52 1.39 6.50 5.09
CA SER A 52 2.46 5.72 4.46
C SER A 52 2.61 4.37 5.16
N ASN A 53 2.61 4.36 6.50
CA ASN A 53 2.62 3.14 7.31
C ASN A 53 1.41 2.27 6.98
N THR A 54 0.23 2.90 6.87
CA THR A 54 -1.01 2.20 6.50
C THR A 54 -0.91 1.59 5.11
N GLY A 55 -0.40 2.36 4.14
CA GLY A 55 -0.15 1.92 2.77
C GLY A 55 0.82 0.74 2.67
N GLU A 56 1.89 0.74 3.46
CA GLU A 56 2.85 -0.38 3.53
C GLU A 56 2.27 -1.64 4.19
N MET A 57 1.37 -1.46 5.15
CA MET A 57 0.75 -2.56 5.89
C MET A 57 -0.27 -3.33 5.07
N LEU A 58 -0.99 -2.67 4.15
CA LEU A 58 -2.00 -3.30 3.29
C LEU A 58 -1.45 -4.47 2.46
N PRO A 59 -0.35 -4.32 1.68
CA PRO A 59 0.23 -5.45 0.97
C PRO A 59 0.80 -6.51 1.91
N ARG A 60 1.35 -6.14 3.08
CA ARG A 60 1.88 -7.13 4.05
C ARG A 60 0.77 -7.98 4.67
N LYS A 61 -0.34 -7.37 5.09
CA LYS A 61 -1.52 -8.07 5.61
C LYS A 61 -2.23 -8.86 4.50
N GLY A 62 -2.35 -8.29 3.31
CA GLY A 62 -2.89 -8.98 2.13
C GLY A 62 -2.09 -10.22 1.76
N VAL A 63 -0.76 -10.13 1.72
CA VAL A 63 0.14 -11.29 1.48
C VAL A 63 0.02 -12.33 2.60
N ARG A 64 -0.11 -11.90 3.86
CA ARG A 64 -0.30 -12.82 4.99
C ARG A 64 -1.62 -13.57 4.91
N ASN A 65 -2.71 -12.88 4.57
CA ASN A 65 -4.03 -13.48 4.38
C ASN A 65 -4.05 -14.41 3.17
N TYR A 66 -3.42 -14.02 2.05
CA TYR A 66 -3.27 -14.86 0.87
C TYR A 66 -2.51 -16.16 1.19
N ARG A 67 -1.39 -16.06 1.91
CA ARG A 67 -0.61 -17.23 2.35
C ARG A 67 -1.37 -18.11 3.35
N ALA A 68 -2.12 -17.51 4.28
CA ALA A 68 -2.95 -18.27 5.23
C ALA A 68 -4.07 -19.03 4.52
N ASN A 69 -4.71 -18.43 3.51
CA ASN A 69 -5.75 -19.04 2.69
C ASN A 69 -5.23 -20.13 1.75
N LEU A 70 -3.95 -20.06 1.36
CA LEU A 70 -3.27 -21.14 0.62
C LEU A 70 -2.90 -22.34 1.52
N GLN A 71 -2.65 -22.09 2.81
CA GLN A 71 -2.24 -23.11 3.78
C GLN A 71 -3.42 -23.77 4.52
N SER A 72 -4.61 -23.18 4.47
CA SER A 72 -5.82 -23.83 4.97
C SER A 72 -6.40 -24.71 3.87
N PRO A 73 -6.32 -26.06 3.97
CA PRO A 73 -6.97 -26.91 3.01
C PRO A 73 -8.47 -26.64 3.08
N LYS A 74 -9.08 -26.35 1.92
CA LYS A 74 -10.54 -26.33 1.78
C LYS A 74 -11.04 -27.69 2.26
N LYS A 75 -11.66 -27.74 3.44
CA LYS A 75 -12.51 -28.88 3.81
C LYS A 75 -13.72 -28.80 2.88
N GLN A 76 -13.65 -29.52 1.77
CA GLN A 76 -14.81 -29.99 1.03
C GLN A 76 -15.37 -31.22 1.74
#